data_AF-A0AAD5S3R2-F1
#
_entry.id   AF-A0AAD5S3R2-F1
#
_cell.length_a   1.000
_cell.length_b   1.000
_cell.length_c   1.000
_cell.angle_alpha   90.00
_cell.angle_beta   90.00
_cell.angle_gamma   90.00
#
_symmetry.space_group_name_H-M   'P 1'
#
loop_
_entity.id
_entity.type
_entity.pdbx_description
1 polymer ?
#
loop_
_entity_poly.entity_id
_entity_poly.type
_entity_poly.pdbx_seq_one_letter_code
_entity_poly.pdbx_strand_id
1 'polypeptide(L)'
;MTNIKHYASFPATGVSLRQMVQFGMKPSVGTLFRASQFLGEELPIRLAHRVEELENLPDGLSDMPSVRKVQTWYAQSFEELTNLPRPILDRSIRDRLMKPIKDDPKSLLFPETPNPSIEEGQYSSWPQDQFGNATGNGQKKHHGAARRYFVAVNEAGDWPPELQLYNLKFAEALHKIKRRHDSVVTTMAQGILEYKRKRQRLQIDGKIQAFLDRFYMSRIGIRMLIGQHIALTDQSHYRDPTYVGIICTRTNVRELAQEAIENARFVCEDHYGLFEAPKIQLVCNPNLHFMYVPGHLSHMLFETLKNSLRAVVETHGQDKQEFPVTKVIVAEGKEDIAIKITDEGGGIPRSAIPLVWTYMYTTVDRTPNLDPDFDKSDFKAPMAGFGYGLPISRLYARYFGGDLKLISMEGYGTDVYLHLNRLSSSSEPLQ
;
A
#
# COMPACT_ATOMS: atom_id res chain seq x y z
N MET A 1 8.39 22.42 -14.48
CA MET A 1 6.98 22.65 -14.03
C MET A 1 5.94 22.47 -15.14
N THR A 2 6.15 22.96 -16.37
CA THR A 2 5.18 22.79 -17.48
C THR A 2 4.89 21.32 -17.81
N ASN A 3 5.91 20.45 -17.85
CA ASN A 3 5.70 19.00 -18.06
C ASN A 3 4.93 18.36 -16.91
N ILE A 4 5.17 18.73 -15.65
CA ILE A 4 4.46 18.15 -14.50
C ILE A 4 2.96 18.45 -14.60
N LYS A 5 2.58 19.70 -14.89
CA LYS A 5 1.16 20.07 -15.09
C LYS A 5 0.51 19.32 -16.26
N HIS A 6 1.26 19.06 -17.33
CA HIS A 6 0.77 18.24 -18.45
C HIS A 6 0.46 16.82 -18.00
N TYR A 7 1.40 16.16 -17.31
CA TYR A 7 1.20 14.79 -16.83
C TYR A 7 0.10 14.69 -15.77
N ALA A 8 -0.04 15.70 -14.91
CA ALA A 8 -1.07 15.76 -13.89
C ALA A 8 -2.50 15.98 -14.45
N SER A 9 -2.64 16.29 -15.74
CA SER A 9 -3.95 16.39 -16.39
C SER A 9 -4.52 15.03 -16.82
N PHE A 10 -3.70 13.97 -16.83
CA PHE A 10 -4.13 12.64 -17.24
C PHE A 10 -4.66 11.84 -16.05
N PRO A 11 -5.77 11.10 -16.22
CA PRO A 11 -6.25 10.21 -15.17
C PRO A 11 -5.30 9.03 -14.97
N ALA A 12 -5.12 8.61 -13.71
CA ALA A 12 -4.37 7.40 -13.37
C ALA A 12 -5.16 6.13 -13.76
N THR A 13 -4.45 5.05 -14.06
CA THR A 13 -5.02 3.76 -14.44
C THR A 13 -5.01 2.79 -13.27
N GLY A 14 -6.19 2.27 -12.90
CA GLY A 14 -6.32 1.35 -11.76
C GLY A 14 -5.97 -0.08 -12.17
N VAL A 15 -5.24 -0.78 -11.30
CA VAL A 15 -4.82 -2.17 -11.53
C VAL A 15 -5.28 -3.07 -10.38
N SER A 16 -5.90 -4.21 -10.71
CA SER A 16 -6.31 -5.22 -9.72
C SER A 16 -5.22 -6.27 -9.47
N LEU A 17 -5.25 -6.95 -8.31
CA LEU A 17 -4.34 -8.07 -8.02
C LEU A 17 -4.37 -9.13 -9.12
N ARG A 18 -5.56 -9.46 -9.61
CA ARG A 18 -5.75 -10.45 -10.67
C ARG A 18 -5.03 -10.05 -11.96
N GLN A 19 -5.10 -8.78 -12.35
CA GLN A 19 -4.41 -8.27 -13.54
C GLN A 19 -2.87 -8.35 -13.36
N MET A 20 -2.37 -7.98 -12.18
CA MET A 20 -0.93 -8.05 -11.88
C MET A 20 -0.39 -9.49 -11.93
N VAL A 21 -1.16 -10.45 -11.41
CA VAL A 21 -0.79 -11.87 -11.44
C VAL A 21 -0.86 -12.43 -12.86
N GLN A 22 -1.96 -12.22 -13.57
CA GLN A 22 -2.14 -12.72 -14.94
C GLN A 22 -0.98 -12.28 -15.86
N PHE A 23 -0.50 -11.07 -15.67
CA PHE A 23 0.64 -10.54 -16.40
C PHE A 23 1.99 -11.15 -15.96
N GLY A 24 2.20 -11.33 -14.65
CA GLY A 24 3.47 -11.81 -14.10
C GLY A 24 3.65 -13.33 -14.08
N MET A 25 2.61 -14.13 -14.37
CA MET A 25 2.67 -15.60 -14.27
C MET A 25 3.75 -16.25 -15.14
N LYS A 26 4.07 -15.66 -16.30
CA LYS A 26 5.12 -16.12 -17.21
C LYS A 26 5.97 -14.92 -17.64
N PRO A 27 6.96 -14.51 -16.84
CA PRO A 27 7.81 -13.39 -17.19
C PRO A 27 8.72 -13.76 -18.35
N SER A 28 8.62 -13.02 -19.45
CA SER A 28 9.55 -13.09 -20.57
C SER A 28 10.05 -11.69 -20.92
N VAL A 29 11.10 -11.59 -21.73
CA VAL A 29 11.69 -10.29 -22.13
C VAL A 29 10.62 -9.37 -22.73
N GLY A 30 9.75 -9.90 -23.59
CA GLY A 30 8.66 -9.16 -24.21
C GLY A 30 7.57 -8.74 -23.21
N THR A 31 7.19 -9.65 -22.30
CA THR A 31 6.23 -9.34 -21.24
C THR A 31 6.80 -8.27 -20.29
N LEU A 32 8.01 -8.43 -19.76
CA LEU A 32 8.67 -7.42 -18.92
C LEU A 32 8.76 -6.06 -19.60
N PHE A 33 9.09 -6.03 -20.89
CA PHE A 33 9.14 -4.79 -21.65
C PHE A 33 7.78 -4.08 -21.72
N ARG A 34 6.68 -4.81 -21.92
CA ARG A 34 5.33 -4.21 -21.87
C ARG A 34 5.00 -3.65 -20.51
N ALA A 35 5.46 -4.27 -19.43
CA ALA A 35 5.32 -3.70 -18.09
C ALA A 35 6.16 -2.44 -17.94
N SER A 36 7.41 -2.43 -18.42
CA SER A 36 8.24 -1.23 -18.41
C SER A 36 7.59 -0.09 -19.22
N GLN A 37 6.95 -0.40 -20.35
CA GLN A 37 6.20 0.59 -21.14
C GLN A 37 5.01 1.15 -20.37
N PHE A 38 4.17 0.27 -19.79
CA PHE A 38 3.04 0.69 -18.97
C PHE A 38 3.50 1.57 -17.80
N LEU A 39 4.50 1.13 -17.04
CA LEU A 39 5.02 1.88 -15.90
C LEU A 39 5.72 3.18 -16.31
N GLY A 40 6.39 3.19 -17.46
CA GLY A 40 7.01 4.39 -18.02
C GLY A 40 5.99 5.46 -18.47
N GLU A 41 4.71 5.10 -18.61
CA GLU A 41 3.61 6.03 -18.90
C GLU A 41 2.80 6.35 -17.64
N GLU A 42 2.52 5.35 -16.80
CA GLU A 42 1.68 5.47 -15.61
C GLU A 42 2.38 6.11 -14.41
N LEU A 43 3.64 5.74 -14.11
CA LEU A 43 4.36 6.28 -12.95
C LEU A 43 4.58 7.80 -13.04
N PRO A 44 4.98 8.38 -14.19
CA PRO A 44 5.07 9.84 -14.33
C PRO A 44 3.74 10.56 -14.03
N ILE A 45 2.60 10.01 -14.42
CA ILE A 45 1.27 10.58 -14.12
C ILE A 45 1.05 10.58 -12.60
N ARG A 46 1.21 9.42 -11.94
CA ARG A 46 1.00 9.31 -10.49
C ARG A 46 1.96 10.21 -9.69
N LEU A 47 3.23 10.29 -10.10
CA LEU A 47 4.22 11.18 -9.47
C LEU A 47 3.86 12.65 -9.68
N ALA A 48 3.40 13.04 -10.87
CA ALA A 48 3.00 14.42 -11.16
C ALA A 48 1.82 14.88 -10.28
N HIS A 49 0.79 14.04 -10.11
CA HIS A 49 -0.30 14.32 -9.16
C HIS A 49 0.22 14.57 -7.74
N ARG A 50 1.21 13.80 -7.27
CA ARG A 50 1.79 14.00 -5.93
C ARG A 50 2.56 15.31 -5.82
N VAL A 51 3.33 15.69 -6.84
CA VAL A 51 4.04 16.98 -6.84
C VAL A 51 3.05 18.14 -6.78
N GLU A 52 1.99 18.10 -7.59
CA GLU A 52 0.98 19.16 -7.64
C GLU A 52 0.18 19.25 -6.34
N GLU A 53 -0.25 18.11 -5.77
CA GLU A 53 -0.97 18.12 -4.49
C GLU A 53 -0.09 18.64 -3.35
N LEU A 54 1.20 18.26 -3.29
CA LEU A 54 2.14 18.75 -2.28
C LEU A 54 2.42 20.25 -2.41
N GLU A 55 2.45 20.78 -3.63
CA GLU A 55 2.64 22.21 -3.90
C GLU A 55 1.44 23.04 -3.42
N ASN A 56 0.23 22.53 -3.64
CA ASN A 56 -1.02 23.22 -3.35
C ASN A 56 -1.59 22.93 -1.95
N LEU A 57 -0.77 22.43 -1.01
CA LEU A 57 -1.22 22.18 0.34
C LEU A 57 -1.67 23.46 1.06
N PRO A 58 -2.79 23.42 1.79
CA PRO A 58 -3.34 24.59 2.44
C PRO A 58 -2.48 25.09 3.61
N ASP A 59 -2.75 26.32 4.04
CA ASP A 59 -2.25 26.91 5.28
C ASP A 59 -0.72 26.95 5.45
N GLY A 60 0.03 26.94 4.35
CA GLY A 60 1.49 26.96 4.37
C GLY A 60 2.11 25.67 4.90
N LEU A 61 1.36 24.56 4.87
CA LEU A 61 1.92 23.22 5.11
C LEU A 61 2.92 22.83 4.03
N SER A 62 2.69 23.26 2.77
CA SER A 62 3.63 23.11 1.66
C SER A 62 5.00 23.75 1.94
N ASP A 63 5.05 24.79 2.76
CA ASP A 63 6.29 25.50 3.09
C ASP A 63 7.16 24.76 4.13
N MET A 64 6.64 23.71 4.78
CA MET A 64 7.40 22.99 5.81
C MET A 64 8.62 22.31 5.19
N PRO A 65 9.83 22.45 5.78
CA PRO A 65 11.06 21.89 5.22
C PRO A 65 10.96 20.41 4.86
N SER A 66 10.33 19.62 5.72
CA SER A 66 10.15 18.19 5.48
C SER A 66 9.16 17.89 4.34
N VAL A 67 8.09 18.68 4.19
CA VAL A 67 7.13 18.55 3.08
C VAL A 67 7.80 18.92 1.74
N ARG A 68 8.56 20.02 1.71
CA ARG A 68 9.35 20.42 0.52
C ARG A 68 10.39 19.37 0.15
N LYS A 69 11.02 18.72 1.13
CA LYS A 69 11.97 17.62 0.87
C LYS A 69 11.29 16.46 0.14
N VAL A 70 10.10 16.06 0.59
CA VAL A 70 9.31 15.01 -0.06
C VAL A 70 8.89 15.44 -1.46
N GLN A 71 8.41 16.67 -1.63
CA GLN A 71 8.06 17.22 -2.95
C GLN A 71 9.24 17.13 -3.93
N THR A 72 10.44 17.51 -3.51
CA THR A 72 11.67 17.40 -4.31
C THR A 72 11.96 15.94 -4.71
N TRP A 73 11.78 14.98 -3.82
CA TRP A 73 11.97 13.56 -4.14
C TRP A 73 10.99 13.07 -5.22
N TYR A 74 9.72 13.49 -5.17
CA TYR A 74 8.74 13.17 -6.21
C TYR A 74 9.10 13.83 -7.53
N ALA A 75 9.48 15.12 -7.53
CA ALA A 75 9.89 15.85 -8.73
C ALA A 75 11.15 15.23 -9.38
N GLN A 76 12.17 14.90 -8.59
CA GLN A 76 13.37 14.23 -9.09
C GLN A 76 13.03 12.86 -9.71
N SER A 77 12.17 12.08 -9.07
CA SER A 77 11.78 10.76 -9.57
C SER A 77 10.98 10.87 -10.88
N PHE A 78 10.15 11.90 -11.01
CA PHE A 78 9.43 12.22 -12.23
C PHE A 78 10.41 12.56 -13.37
N GLU A 79 11.36 13.47 -13.12
CA GLU A 79 12.37 13.85 -14.12
C GLU A 79 13.22 12.66 -14.57
N GLU A 80 13.69 11.83 -13.64
CA GLU A 80 14.48 10.63 -13.95
C GLU A 80 13.72 9.63 -14.83
N LEU A 81 12.42 9.41 -14.58
CA LEU A 81 11.61 8.51 -15.40
C LEU A 81 11.29 9.08 -16.78
N THR A 82 10.95 10.37 -16.86
CA THR A 82 10.59 11.01 -18.14
C THR A 82 11.80 11.19 -19.06
N ASN A 83 13.00 11.34 -18.50
CA ASN A 83 14.25 11.47 -19.26
C ASN A 83 14.89 10.12 -19.62
N LEU A 84 14.32 9.00 -19.16
CA LEU A 84 14.88 7.68 -19.48
C LEU A 84 14.72 7.39 -20.98
N PRO A 85 15.83 7.11 -21.71
CA PRO A 85 15.76 6.91 -23.16
C PRO A 85 14.96 5.64 -23.49
N ARG A 86 13.94 5.80 -24.34
CA ARG A 86 13.15 4.68 -24.87
C ARG A 86 13.93 3.99 -25.99
N PRO A 87 13.87 2.66 -26.13
CA PRO A 87 14.56 1.97 -27.20
C PRO A 87 13.91 2.30 -28.55
N ILE A 88 14.74 2.48 -29.57
CA ILE A 88 14.29 2.62 -30.95
C ILE A 88 14.05 1.21 -31.47
N LEU A 89 12.79 0.87 -31.71
CA LEU A 89 12.39 -0.45 -32.18
C LEU A 89 11.89 -0.37 -33.62
N ASP A 90 12.29 -1.35 -34.43
CA ASP A 90 11.75 -1.52 -35.78
C ASP A 90 10.25 -1.79 -35.73
N ARG A 91 9.57 -1.38 -36.82
CA ARG A 91 8.12 -1.51 -36.96
C ARG A 91 7.64 -2.96 -36.80
N SER A 92 8.41 -3.93 -37.30
CA SER A 92 8.12 -5.37 -37.17
C SER A 92 8.10 -5.85 -35.72
N ILE A 93 9.06 -5.40 -34.90
CA ILE A 93 9.16 -5.76 -33.48
C ILE A 93 8.04 -5.10 -32.68
N ARG A 94 7.74 -3.82 -32.96
CA ARG A 94 6.61 -3.11 -32.34
C ARG A 94 5.28 -3.81 -32.64
N ASP A 95 5.07 -4.24 -33.88
CA ASP A 95 3.85 -4.98 -34.26
C ASP A 95 3.78 -6.37 -33.60
N ARG A 96 4.93 -7.03 -33.36
CA ARG A 96 4.97 -8.31 -32.60
C ARG A 96 4.62 -8.12 -31.13
N LEU A 97 5.07 -7.04 -30.49
CA LEU A 97 4.74 -6.70 -29.10
C LEU A 97 3.25 -6.35 -28.91
N MET A 98 2.59 -5.82 -29.94
CA MET A 98 1.20 -5.35 -29.89
C MET A 98 0.17 -6.40 -30.33
N LYS A 99 0.58 -7.51 -30.96
CA LYS A 99 -0.33 -8.57 -31.40
C LYS A 99 -0.79 -9.45 -30.22
N PRO A 100 -2.09 -9.50 -29.89
CA PRO A 100 -2.61 -10.49 -28.96
C PRO A 100 -2.41 -11.90 -29.51
N ILE A 101 -2.18 -12.88 -28.61
CA ILE A 101 -2.24 -14.30 -28.97
C ILE A 101 -3.64 -14.60 -29.51
N LYS A 102 -3.73 -15.14 -30.74
CA LYS A 102 -5.01 -15.36 -31.44
C LYS A 102 -5.85 -16.54 -30.91
N ASP A 103 -5.30 -17.40 -30.05
CA ASP A 103 -5.92 -18.69 -29.69
C ASP A 103 -5.93 -19.02 -28.18
N ASP A 104 -6.21 -18.05 -27.30
CA ASP A 104 -6.53 -18.41 -25.89
C ASP A 104 -7.90 -17.89 -25.45
N PRO A 105 -8.94 -18.75 -25.47
CA PRO A 105 -10.26 -18.45 -24.90
C PRO A 105 -10.22 -18.09 -23.40
N LYS A 106 -9.13 -18.40 -22.69
CA LYS A 106 -8.92 -18.03 -21.27
C LYS A 106 -8.25 -16.67 -21.07
N SER A 107 -7.76 -16.03 -22.14
CA SER A 107 -7.21 -14.66 -22.10
C SER A 107 -8.28 -13.57 -22.14
N LEU A 108 -9.52 -13.93 -22.46
CA LEU A 108 -10.68 -13.09 -22.24
C LEU A 108 -10.81 -12.89 -20.73
N LEU A 109 -10.48 -11.67 -20.27
CA LEU A 109 -10.77 -11.16 -18.94
C LEU A 109 -12.10 -11.78 -18.45
N PHE A 110 -12.02 -12.75 -17.55
CA PHE A 110 -13.22 -13.25 -16.88
C PHE A 110 -13.90 -12.03 -16.24
N PRO A 111 -15.23 -11.91 -16.33
CA PRO A 111 -15.93 -10.78 -15.74
C PRO A 111 -15.49 -10.63 -14.28
N GLU A 112 -15.08 -9.41 -13.92
CA GLU A 112 -14.84 -9.04 -12.54
C GLU A 112 -16.15 -9.30 -11.81
N THR A 113 -16.20 -10.31 -10.93
CA THR A 113 -17.31 -10.44 -9.98
C THR A 113 -17.10 -9.34 -8.94
N PRO A 114 -17.93 -8.30 -8.91
CA PRO A 114 -17.83 -7.27 -7.88
C PRO A 114 -18.17 -7.90 -6.53
N ASN A 115 -17.48 -7.47 -5.48
CA ASN A 115 -17.85 -7.83 -4.11
C ASN A 115 -19.14 -7.06 -3.77
N PRO A 116 -20.28 -7.72 -3.51
CA PRO A 116 -21.56 -7.05 -3.27
C PRO A 116 -21.55 -6.21 -1.98
N SER A 117 -20.58 -6.44 -1.10
CA SER A 117 -20.39 -5.68 0.14
C SER A 117 -19.65 -4.35 -0.07
N ILE A 118 -19.18 -4.06 -1.28
CA ILE A 118 -18.45 -2.84 -1.64
C ILE A 118 -19.24 -2.07 -2.70
N GLU A 119 -19.65 -0.84 -2.40
CA GLU A 119 -20.31 0.02 -3.39
C GLU A 119 -19.28 0.58 -4.40
N GLU A 120 -19.66 0.73 -5.67
CA GLU A 120 -18.80 1.38 -6.68
C GLU A 120 -18.49 2.82 -6.24
N GLY A 121 -17.20 3.12 -6.06
CA GLY A 121 -16.76 4.42 -5.59
C GLY A 121 -16.78 4.62 -4.07
N GLN A 122 -17.14 3.60 -3.26
CA GLN A 122 -17.17 3.70 -1.78
C GLN A 122 -15.86 4.19 -1.15
N TYR A 123 -14.74 3.90 -1.80
CA TYR A 123 -13.40 4.31 -1.38
C TYR A 123 -12.76 5.35 -2.32
N SER A 124 -13.52 5.86 -3.30
CA SER A 124 -13.12 7.01 -4.10
C SER A 124 -13.27 8.27 -3.25
N SER A 125 -12.22 9.09 -3.19
CA SER A 125 -12.17 10.30 -2.38
C SER A 125 -12.52 11.57 -3.17
N TRP A 126 -13.11 11.42 -4.36
CA TRP A 126 -13.76 12.53 -5.06
C TRP A 126 -15.02 12.95 -4.30
N PRO A 127 -15.29 14.26 -4.12
CA PRO A 127 -16.56 14.69 -3.57
C PRO A 127 -17.67 14.20 -4.51
N GLN A 128 -18.52 13.31 -4.01
CA GLN A 128 -19.76 12.96 -4.69
C GLN A 128 -20.70 14.15 -4.53
N ASP A 129 -20.52 15.17 -5.39
CA ASP A 129 -21.43 16.29 -5.43
C ASP A 129 -22.84 15.75 -5.67
N GLN A 130 -23.74 16.04 -4.73
CA GLN A 130 -25.18 15.84 -4.83
C GLN A 130 -25.75 16.78 -5.89
N PHE A 131 -25.41 16.60 -7.17
CA PHE A 131 -26.08 17.29 -8.26
C PHE A 131 -26.18 16.41 -9.51
N GLY A 132 -27.41 15.94 -9.76
CA GLY A 132 -27.95 15.77 -11.11
C GLY A 132 -27.76 14.41 -11.78
N ASN A 133 -28.90 13.76 -12.04
CA ASN A 133 -29.03 12.73 -13.07
C ASN A 133 -28.35 13.17 -14.38
N ALA A 134 -27.19 12.59 -14.67
CA ALA A 134 -26.56 12.65 -15.98
C ALA A 134 -26.37 11.22 -16.48
N THR A 135 -27.38 10.71 -17.17
CA THR A 135 -27.24 9.58 -18.10
C THR A 135 -26.19 9.92 -19.16
N GLY A 136 -25.04 9.25 -19.15
CA GLY A 136 -23.98 9.56 -20.11
C GLY A 136 -22.77 8.64 -20.09
N ASN A 137 -22.91 7.47 -20.71
CA ASN A 137 -21.98 6.72 -21.60
C ASN A 137 -20.43 6.99 -21.60
N GLY A 138 -19.82 7.49 -20.51
CA GLY A 138 -18.41 7.91 -20.47
C GLY A 138 -17.42 6.88 -19.93
N GLN A 139 -17.86 5.93 -19.11
CA GLN A 139 -16.98 4.94 -18.46
C GLN A 139 -16.39 3.89 -19.42
N LYS A 140 -17.01 3.65 -20.59
CA LYS A 140 -16.55 2.60 -21.53
C LYS A 140 -15.21 2.91 -22.22
N LYS A 141 -14.72 4.15 -22.24
CA LYS A 141 -13.49 4.51 -22.96
C LYS A 141 -12.19 4.28 -22.15
N HIS A 142 -12.22 4.36 -20.82
CA HIS A 142 -11.01 4.27 -19.99
C HIS A 142 -10.53 2.83 -19.73
N HIS A 143 -11.43 1.84 -19.67
CA HIS A 143 -11.03 0.43 -19.62
C HIS A 143 -10.24 -0.02 -20.86
N GLY A 144 -10.31 0.70 -21.98
CA GLY A 144 -9.59 0.38 -23.21
C GLY A 144 -8.08 0.61 -23.14
N ALA A 145 -7.59 1.51 -22.28
CA ALA A 145 -6.15 1.81 -22.16
C ALA A 145 -5.41 0.75 -21.34
N ALA A 146 -5.93 0.41 -20.15
CA ALA A 146 -5.43 -0.71 -19.34
C ALA A 146 -5.41 -2.03 -20.13
N ARG A 147 -6.51 -2.31 -20.86
CA ARG A 147 -6.65 -3.51 -21.72
C ARG A 147 -5.57 -3.66 -22.79
N ARG A 148 -4.89 -2.57 -23.20
CA ARG A 148 -3.81 -2.64 -24.20
C ARG A 148 -2.49 -3.14 -23.63
N TYR A 149 -2.25 -3.04 -22.32
CA TYR A 149 -0.97 -3.43 -21.72
C TYR A 149 -1.01 -4.84 -21.11
N PHE A 150 -2.15 -5.29 -20.60
CA PHE A 150 -2.31 -6.58 -19.91
C PHE A 150 -2.63 -7.77 -20.83
N VAL A 151 -1.98 -7.84 -22.00
CA VAL A 151 -2.18 -8.94 -22.97
C VAL A 151 -0.89 -9.76 -23.09
N ALA A 152 -1.01 -11.08 -23.04
CA ALA A 152 0.10 -11.99 -23.25
C ALA A 152 0.76 -11.73 -24.62
N VAL A 153 2.10 -11.61 -24.62
CA VAL A 153 2.89 -11.35 -25.83
C VAL A 153 3.10 -12.64 -26.59
N ASN A 154 3.04 -12.60 -27.92
CA ASN A 154 3.46 -13.74 -28.74
C ASN A 154 4.99 -13.90 -28.65
N GLU A 155 5.44 -14.98 -28.03
CA GLU A 155 6.86 -15.30 -27.79
C GLU A 155 7.56 -16.00 -28.96
N ALA A 156 6.94 -16.04 -30.14
CA ALA A 156 7.57 -16.64 -31.32
C ALA A 156 8.82 -15.84 -31.77
N GLY A 157 10.00 -16.41 -31.50
CA GLY A 157 11.32 -15.95 -31.93
C GLY A 157 12.06 -15.09 -30.90
N ASP A 158 13.37 -14.95 -31.09
CA ASP A 158 14.24 -14.21 -30.16
C ASP A 158 13.89 -12.72 -30.10
N TRP A 159 14.06 -12.14 -28.91
CA TRP A 159 13.90 -10.70 -28.68
C TRP A 159 15.24 -9.98 -28.87
N PRO A 160 15.25 -8.77 -29.45
CA PRO A 160 16.48 -7.99 -29.59
C PRO A 160 17.13 -7.71 -28.22
N PRO A 161 18.48 -7.77 -28.11
CA PRO A 161 19.20 -7.50 -26.86
C PRO A 161 18.90 -6.11 -26.26
N GLU A 162 18.50 -5.15 -27.09
CA GLU A 162 18.12 -3.79 -26.68
C GLU A 162 16.91 -3.78 -25.74
N LEU A 163 15.98 -4.72 -25.90
CA LEU A 163 14.82 -4.84 -25.00
C LEU A 163 15.25 -5.30 -23.62
N GLN A 164 16.12 -6.31 -23.56
CA GLN A 164 16.65 -6.80 -22.29
C GLN A 164 17.46 -5.71 -21.58
N LEU A 165 18.30 -4.98 -22.32
CA LEU A 165 19.06 -3.86 -21.78
C LEU A 165 18.17 -2.74 -21.26
N TYR A 166 17.08 -2.42 -21.95
CA TYR A 166 16.11 -1.43 -21.49
C TYR A 166 15.41 -1.88 -20.21
N ASN A 167 14.96 -3.14 -20.13
CA ASN A 167 14.31 -3.69 -18.93
C ASN A 167 15.22 -3.58 -17.71
N LEU A 168 16.50 -3.93 -17.85
CA LEU A 168 17.49 -3.83 -16.77
C LEU A 168 17.70 -2.37 -16.34
N LYS A 169 17.92 -1.44 -17.29
CA LYS A 169 18.08 0.00 -16.99
C LYS A 169 16.83 0.59 -16.33
N PHE A 170 15.65 0.18 -16.77
CA PHE A 170 14.38 0.62 -16.19
C PHE A 170 14.23 0.09 -14.77
N ALA A 171 14.50 -1.19 -14.51
CA ALA A 171 14.48 -1.77 -13.17
C ALA A 171 15.49 -1.10 -12.22
N GLU A 172 16.71 -0.77 -12.69
CA GLU A 172 17.67 0.00 -11.91
C GLU A 172 17.17 1.40 -11.55
N ALA A 173 16.52 2.10 -12.49
CA ALA A 173 15.90 3.39 -12.22
C ALA A 173 14.78 3.26 -11.17
N LEU A 174 13.95 2.23 -11.28
CA LEU A 174 12.91 1.94 -10.29
C LEU A 174 13.47 1.59 -8.92
N HIS A 175 14.57 0.84 -8.83
CA HIS A 175 15.28 0.57 -7.58
C HIS A 175 15.75 1.85 -6.89
N LYS A 176 16.34 2.79 -7.65
CA LYS A 176 16.77 4.10 -7.14
C LYS A 176 15.58 4.89 -6.61
N ILE A 177 14.48 4.92 -7.34
CA ILE A 177 13.24 5.60 -6.93
C ILE A 177 12.66 4.94 -5.67
N LYS A 178 12.57 3.62 -5.62
CA LYS A 178 12.08 2.88 -4.43
C LYS A 178 12.85 3.29 -3.18
N ARG A 179 14.19 3.27 -3.24
CA ARG A 179 15.07 3.64 -2.12
C ARG A 179 14.91 5.09 -1.70
N ARG A 180 14.87 6.03 -2.66
CA ARG A 180 14.64 7.46 -2.39
C ARG A 180 13.35 7.70 -1.60
N HIS A 181 12.32 6.90 -1.89
CA HIS A 181 10.98 7.06 -1.30
C HIS A 181 10.75 6.25 -0.01
N ASP A 182 11.73 5.48 0.49
CA ASP A 182 11.56 4.64 1.68
C ASP A 182 11.23 5.48 2.93
N SER A 183 11.88 6.64 3.09
CA SER A 183 11.69 7.52 4.25
C SER A 183 10.49 8.48 4.16
N VAL A 184 9.73 8.48 3.06
CA VAL A 184 8.63 9.43 2.81
C VAL A 184 7.60 9.50 3.94
N VAL A 185 7.17 8.34 4.48
CA VAL A 185 6.15 8.32 5.55
C VAL A 185 6.66 9.08 6.78
N THR A 186 7.87 8.76 7.23
CA THR A 186 8.49 9.40 8.39
C THR A 186 8.81 10.87 8.16
N THR A 187 9.24 11.26 6.95
CA THR A 187 9.52 12.67 6.63
C THR A 187 8.23 13.48 6.53
N MET A 188 7.16 12.94 5.95
CA MET A 188 5.86 13.61 5.97
C MET A 188 5.31 13.76 7.39
N ALA A 189 5.44 12.74 8.24
CA ALA A 189 5.05 12.84 9.65
C ALA A 189 5.82 13.96 10.38
N GLN A 190 7.11 14.10 10.09
CA GLN A 190 7.93 15.20 10.60
C GLN A 190 7.45 16.57 10.09
N GLY A 191 7.07 16.69 8.81
CA GLY A 191 6.51 17.94 8.26
C GLY A 191 5.20 18.34 8.90
N ILE A 192 4.36 17.37 9.24
CA ILE A 192 3.12 17.59 9.99
C ILE A 192 3.39 18.05 11.43
N LEU A 193 4.44 17.53 12.08
CA LEU A 193 4.87 18.00 13.39
C LEU A 193 5.43 19.43 13.35
N GLU A 194 6.24 19.76 12.34
CA GLU A 194 6.75 21.11 12.09
C GLU A 194 5.59 22.11 11.96
N TYR A 195 4.57 21.75 11.18
CA TYR A 195 3.35 22.52 11.00
C TYR A 195 2.59 22.74 12.32
N LYS A 196 2.38 21.66 13.10
CA LYS A 196 1.70 21.70 14.40
C LYS A 196 2.41 22.65 15.37
N ARG A 197 3.74 22.62 15.43
CA ARG A 197 4.55 23.52 16.28
C ARG A 197 4.41 24.98 15.84
N LYS A 198 4.45 25.25 14.52
CA LYS A 198 4.35 26.61 13.98
C LYS A 198 2.98 27.25 14.19
N ARG A 199 1.90 26.47 14.06
CA ARG A 199 0.52 26.98 14.11
C ARG A 199 -0.11 26.98 15.50
N GLN A 200 0.47 26.27 16.48
CA GLN A 200 -0.06 26.10 17.84
C GLN A 200 -1.54 25.65 17.90
N ARG A 201 -2.07 25.07 16.82
CA ARG A 201 -3.44 24.54 16.75
C ARG A 201 -3.43 23.03 16.94
N LEU A 202 -4.32 22.56 17.81
CA LEU A 202 -4.54 21.14 18.10
C LEU A 202 -5.66 20.52 17.25
N GLN A 203 -6.51 21.34 16.62
CA GLN A 203 -7.64 20.85 15.82
C GLN A 203 -7.27 20.68 14.36
N ILE A 204 -7.59 19.49 13.83
CA ILE A 204 -7.27 19.03 12.49
C ILE A 204 -8.31 19.58 11.52
N ASP A 205 -7.83 20.20 10.44
CA ASP A 205 -8.67 20.48 9.28
C ASP A 205 -8.93 19.15 8.54
N GLY A 206 -10.20 18.82 8.31
CA GLY A 206 -10.60 17.64 7.53
C GLY A 206 -9.96 17.60 6.14
N LYS A 207 -9.57 18.76 5.58
CA LYS A 207 -8.84 18.84 4.31
C LYS A 207 -7.45 18.19 4.38
N ILE A 208 -6.70 18.38 5.48
CA ILE A 208 -5.37 17.80 5.63
C ILE A 208 -5.46 16.28 5.81
N GLN A 209 -6.45 15.82 6.57
CA GLN A 209 -6.70 14.38 6.74
C GLN A 209 -7.01 13.72 5.39
N ALA A 210 -7.96 14.29 4.63
CA ALA A 210 -8.32 13.77 3.31
C ALA A 210 -7.12 13.79 2.35
N PHE A 211 -6.28 14.83 2.41
CA PHE A 211 -5.03 14.87 1.64
C PHE A 211 -4.08 13.73 2.03
N LEU A 212 -3.82 13.51 3.32
CA LEU A 212 -2.88 12.48 3.78
C LEU A 212 -3.38 11.08 3.42
N ASP A 213 -4.68 10.82 3.58
CA ASP A 213 -5.30 9.58 3.12
C ASP A 213 -5.04 9.37 1.62
N ARG A 214 -5.20 10.44 0.82
CA ARG A 214 -4.95 10.36 -0.62
C ARG A 214 -3.48 10.14 -0.97
N PHE A 215 -2.62 10.92 -0.32
CA PHE A 215 -1.19 10.88 -0.51
C PHE A 215 -0.63 9.48 -0.23
N TYR A 216 -1.01 8.87 0.89
CA TYR A 216 -0.54 7.54 1.26
C TYR A 216 -1.15 6.42 0.42
N MET A 217 -2.42 6.52 0.03
CA MET A 217 -3.03 5.54 -0.88
C MET A 217 -2.30 5.49 -2.22
N SER A 218 -2.06 6.64 -2.84
CA SER A 218 -1.29 6.72 -4.09
C SER A 218 0.14 6.21 -3.92
N ARG A 219 0.80 6.50 -2.78
CA ARG A 219 2.13 5.97 -2.48
C ARG A 219 2.13 4.44 -2.38
N ILE A 220 1.12 3.84 -1.75
CA ILE A 220 0.95 2.38 -1.71
C ILE A 220 0.86 1.84 -3.14
N GLY A 221 0.05 2.46 -4.00
CA GLY A 221 -0.06 2.06 -5.41
C GLY A 221 1.23 2.19 -6.21
N ILE A 222 1.97 3.29 -6.06
CA ILE A 222 3.29 3.48 -6.69
C ILE A 222 4.27 2.39 -6.22
N ARG A 223 4.33 2.10 -4.92
CA ARG A 223 5.21 1.05 -4.37
C ARG A 223 4.80 -0.35 -4.82
N MET A 224 3.50 -0.60 -4.97
CA MET A 224 2.97 -1.87 -5.48
C MET A 224 3.46 -2.12 -6.91
N LEU A 225 3.28 -1.14 -7.81
CA LEU A 225 3.69 -1.21 -9.20
C LEU A 225 5.22 -1.38 -9.35
N ILE A 226 5.98 -0.55 -8.63
CA ILE A 226 7.45 -0.60 -8.64
C ILE A 226 7.95 -1.95 -8.09
N GLY A 227 7.43 -2.37 -6.93
CA GLY A 227 7.81 -3.62 -6.28
C GLY A 227 7.53 -4.84 -7.16
N GLN A 228 6.36 -4.87 -7.81
CA GLN A 228 6.00 -5.93 -8.74
C GLN A 228 6.98 -6.04 -9.91
N HIS A 229 7.32 -4.91 -10.56
CA HIS A 229 8.22 -4.92 -11.70
C HIS A 229 9.64 -5.35 -11.34
N ILE A 230 10.16 -4.83 -10.22
CA ILE A 230 11.47 -5.19 -9.69
C ILE A 230 11.52 -6.70 -9.41
N ALA A 231 10.54 -7.24 -8.67
CA ALA A 231 10.52 -8.65 -8.29
C ALA A 231 10.43 -9.59 -9.51
N LEU A 232 9.71 -9.19 -10.56
CA LEU A 232 9.65 -9.95 -11.81
C LEU A 232 10.95 -9.87 -12.63
N THR A 233 11.71 -8.77 -12.50
CA THR A 233 12.95 -8.54 -13.26
C THR A 233 14.17 -9.17 -12.60
N ASP A 234 14.30 -9.07 -11.27
CA ASP A 234 15.46 -9.59 -10.52
C ASP A 234 15.50 -11.13 -10.49
N GLN A 235 14.40 -11.79 -10.88
CA GLN A 235 14.22 -13.25 -10.90
C GLN A 235 14.50 -13.98 -9.57
N SER A 236 14.80 -13.26 -8.49
CA SER A 236 15.16 -13.81 -7.17
C SER A 236 14.05 -14.68 -6.57
N HIS A 237 12.79 -14.39 -6.91
CA HIS A 237 11.60 -15.11 -6.44
C HIS A 237 11.19 -16.31 -7.30
N TYR A 238 11.89 -16.65 -8.40
CA TYR A 238 11.60 -17.85 -9.20
C TYR A 238 11.82 -19.18 -8.45
N ARG A 239 12.29 -19.12 -7.20
CA ARG A 239 12.44 -20.30 -6.35
C ARG A 239 11.10 -20.83 -5.84
N ASP A 240 10.07 -19.98 -5.73
CA ASP A 240 8.76 -20.40 -5.23
C ASP A 240 7.68 -20.24 -6.32
N PRO A 241 7.08 -21.34 -6.81
CA PRO A 241 6.05 -21.30 -7.84
C PRO A 241 4.75 -20.61 -7.39
N THR A 242 4.58 -20.35 -6.09
CA THR A 242 3.41 -19.65 -5.55
C THR A 242 3.51 -18.13 -5.65
N TYR A 243 4.70 -17.58 -5.94
CA TYR A 243 4.92 -16.15 -6.06
C TYR A 243 4.91 -15.65 -7.50
N VAL A 244 4.22 -14.53 -7.71
CA VAL A 244 4.22 -13.76 -8.95
C VAL A 244 4.63 -12.34 -8.60
N GLY A 245 5.93 -12.05 -8.71
CA GLY A 245 6.52 -10.81 -8.21
C GLY A 245 6.41 -10.73 -6.68
N ILE A 246 5.70 -9.74 -6.17
CA ILE A 246 5.45 -9.56 -4.72
C ILE A 246 4.14 -10.18 -4.24
N ILE A 247 3.35 -10.77 -5.14
CA ILE A 247 2.04 -11.36 -4.85
C ILE A 247 2.22 -12.87 -4.65
N CYS A 248 1.73 -13.40 -3.53
CA CYS A 248 1.68 -14.84 -3.31
C CYS A 248 0.25 -15.35 -3.60
N THR A 249 0.14 -16.26 -4.56
CA THR A 249 -1.12 -16.89 -5.00
C THR A 249 -1.73 -17.81 -3.93
N ARG A 250 -0.91 -18.29 -2.99
CA ARG A 250 -1.32 -19.18 -1.89
C ARG A 250 -0.73 -18.71 -0.56
N THR A 251 -1.03 -17.47 -0.18
CA THR A 251 -0.58 -16.90 1.10
C THR A 251 -1.19 -17.68 2.26
N ASN A 252 -0.36 -18.32 3.10
CA ASN A 252 -0.80 -18.95 4.34
C ASN A 252 -0.96 -17.89 5.44
N VAL A 253 -2.19 -17.62 5.85
CA VAL A 253 -2.48 -16.57 6.85
C VAL A 253 -2.00 -16.97 8.24
N ARG A 254 -2.01 -18.26 8.56
CA ARG A 254 -1.58 -18.73 9.89
C ARG A 254 -0.10 -18.48 10.10
N GLU A 255 0.72 -18.86 9.14
CA GLU A 255 2.18 -18.67 9.19
C GLU A 255 2.53 -17.19 9.27
N LEU A 256 1.91 -16.38 8.42
CA LEU A 256 2.15 -14.93 8.38
C LEU A 256 1.70 -14.23 9.68
N ALA A 257 0.57 -14.65 10.25
CA ALA A 257 0.10 -14.12 11.53
C ALA A 257 1.01 -14.55 12.69
N GLN A 258 1.50 -15.78 12.67
CA GLN A 258 2.45 -16.28 13.67
C GLN A 258 3.76 -15.48 13.65
N GLU A 259 4.32 -15.24 12.47
CA GLU A 259 5.51 -14.40 12.31
C GLU A 259 5.28 -12.96 12.80
N ALA A 260 4.14 -12.35 12.44
CA ALA A 260 3.79 -11.01 12.90
C ALA A 260 3.61 -10.94 14.43
N ILE A 261 3.06 -11.99 15.05
CA ILE A 261 2.95 -12.13 16.51
C ILE A 261 4.33 -12.17 17.16
N GLU A 262 5.23 -13.01 16.66
CA GLU A 262 6.60 -13.14 17.20
C GLU A 262 7.35 -11.81 17.09
N ASN A 263 7.28 -11.15 15.92
CA ASN A 263 7.90 -9.86 15.70
C ASN A 263 7.34 -8.77 16.63
N ALA A 264 6.02 -8.72 16.82
CA ALA A 264 5.39 -7.75 17.71
C ALA A 264 5.72 -8.01 19.19
N ARG A 265 5.79 -9.28 19.62
CA ARG A 265 6.20 -9.67 20.97
C ARG A 265 7.65 -9.29 21.25
N PHE A 266 8.55 -9.56 20.30
CA PHE A 266 9.96 -9.18 20.40
C PHE A 266 10.14 -7.67 20.58
N VAL A 267 9.46 -6.86 19.76
CA VAL A 267 9.52 -5.39 19.89
C VAL A 267 8.93 -4.91 21.22
N CYS A 268 7.90 -5.58 21.73
CA CYS A 268 7.31 -5.28 23.04
C CYS A 268 8.28 -5.59 24.19
N GLU A 269 8.97 -6.73 24.15
CA GLU A 269 9.98 -7.14 25.14
C GLU A 269 11.15 -6.15 25.18
N ASP A 270 11.72 -5.84 24.00
CA ASP A 270 12.85 -4.91 23.88
C ASP A 270 12.49 -3.51 24.39
N HIS A 271 11.30 -3.00 24.07
CA HIS A 271 10.90 -1.64 24.44
C HIS A 271 10.62 -1.47 25.93
N TYR A 272 9.93 -2.43 26.55
CA TYR A 272 9.53 -2.35 27.95
C TYR A 272 10.51 -3.08 28.89
N GLY A 273 11.56 -3.72 28.36
CA GLY A 273 12.51 -4.49 29.15
C GLY A 273 11.89 -5.71 29.83
N LEU A 274 10.87 -6.31 29.20
CA LEU A 274 10.14 -7.45 29.76
C LEU A 274 10.92 -8.74 29.54
N PHE A 275 10.88 -9.64 30.52
CA PHE A 275 11.39 -11.00 30.33
C PHE A 275 10.52 -11.83 29.37
N GLU A 276 9.20 -11.62 29.41
CA GLU A 276 8.23 -12.25 28.49
C GLU A 276 7.11 -11.25 28.14
N ALA A 277 6.87 -11.02 26.85
CA ALA A 277 5.73 -10.20 26.39
C ALA A 277 4.39 -10.90 26.64
N PRO A 278 3.26 -10.14 26.66
CA PRO A 278 1.93 -10.70 26.75
C PRO A 278 1.71 -11.84 25.73
N LYS A 279 1.15 -12.95 26.21
CA LYS A 279 0.88 -14.11 25.37
C LYS A 279 -0.21 -13.77 24.35
N ILE A 280 -0.02 -14.25 23.12
CA ILE A 280 -1.01 -14.11 22.05
C ILE A 280 -1.51 -15.48 21.63
N GLN A 281 -2.83 -15.68 21.69
CA GLN A 281 -3.49 -16.90 21.24
C GLN A 281 -3.96 -16.72 19.79
N LEU A 282 -3.39 -17.49 18.86
CA LEU A 282 -3.82 -17.54 17.46
C LEU A 282 -4.83 -18.67 17.23
N VAL A 283 -6.04 -18.30 16.83
CA VAL A 283 -7.11 -19.20 16.38
C VAL A 283 -7.27 -19.03 14.87
N CYS A 284 -6.65 -19.91 14.09
CA CYS A 284 -6.69 -19.88 12.63
C CYS A 284 -6.70 -21.30 12.06
N ASN A 285 -7.52 -21.52 11.03
CA ASN A 285 -7.43 -22.73 10.22
C ASN A 285 -6.04 -22.79 9.56
N PRO A 286 -5.22 -23.84 9.79
CA PRO A 286 -3.89 -23.95 9.20
C PRO A 286 -3.90 -24.06 7.67
N ASN A 287 -5.02 -24.47 7.07
CA ASN A 287 -5.15 -24.66 5.63
C ASN A 287 -5.73 -23.44 4.90
N LEU A 288 -5.86 -22.30 5.58
CA LEU A 288 -6.41 -21.09 5.00
C LEU A 288 -5.38 -20.42 4.07
N HIS A 289 -5.59 -20.57 2.77
CA HIS A 289 -4.76 -19.98 1.73
C HIS A 289 -5.59 -19.10 0.81
N PHE A 290 -5.05 -17.95 0.44
CA PHE A 290 -5.64 -17.08 -0.58
C PHE A 290 -4.59 -16.22 -1.27
N MET A 291 -4.95 -15.61 -2.38
CA MET A 291 -4.05 -14.74 -3.11
C MET A 291 -3.99 -13.36 -2.47
N TYR A 292 -2.81 -12.94 -2.02
CA TYR A 292 -2.61 -11.62 -1.42
C TYR A 292 -1.15 -11.18 -1.53
N VAL A 293 -0.85 -9.98 -1.01
CA VAL A 293 0.52 -9.47 -0.86
C VAL A 293 0.97 -9.72 0.57
N PRO A 294 1.84 -10.71 0.84
CA PRO A 294 2.22 -11.08 2.21
C PRO A 294 2.79 -9.90 3.01
N GLY A 295 3.63 -9.06 2.38
CA GLY A 295 4.20 -7.88 3.03
C GLY A 295 3.15 -6.87 3.50
N HIS A 296 2.04 -6.68 2.77
CA HIS A 296 0.97 -5.79 3.20
C HIS A 296 0.22 -6.36 4.41
N LEU A 297 -0.10 -7.65 4.38
CA LEU A 297 -0.81 -8.30 5.48
C LEU A 297 0.05 -8.37 6.75
N SER A 298 1.32 -8.75 6.63
CA SER A 298 2.28 -8.75 7.73
C SER A 298 2.38 -7.36 8.38
N HIS A 299 2.49 -6.29 7.58
CA HIS A 299 2.52 -4.93 8.09
C HIS A 299 1.25 -4.54 8.87
N MET A 300 0.06 -4.86 8.35
CA MET A 300 -1.21 -4.58 9.04
C MET A 300 -1.33 -5.35 10.36
N LEU A 301 -0.94 -6.63 10.38
CA LEU A 301 -0.95 -7.44 11.59
C LEU A 301 0.06 -6.93 12.61
N PHE A 302 1.30 -6.66 12.20
CA PHE A 302 2.34 -6.14 13.07
C PHE A 302 1.93 -4.83 13.75
N GLU A 303 1.44 -3.84 12.99
CA GLU A 303 1.05 -2.53 13.56
C GLU A 303 -0.14 -2.64 14.52
N THR A 304 -1.12 -3.49 14.22
CA THR A 304 -2.28 -3.70 15.09
C THR A 304 -1.92 -4.47 16.36
N LEU A 305 -1.14 -5.55 16.25
CA LEU A 305 -0.65 -6.33 17.39
C LEU A 305 0.24 -5.49 18.31
N LYS A 306 1.14 -4.67 17.75
CA LYS A 306 1.98 -3.75 18.51
C LYS A 306 1.14 -2.79 19.36
N ASN A 307 0.06 -2.23 18.81
CA ASN A 307 -0.84 -1.35 19.56
C ASN A 307 -1.58 -2.08 20.68
N SER A 308 -2.07 -3.29 20.42
CA SER A 308 -2.73 -4.13 21.44
C SER A 308 -1.79 -4.51 22.57
N LEU A 309 -0.57 -4.97 22.24
CA LEU A 309 0.45 -5.31 23.23
C LEU A 309 0.85 -4.11 24.09
N ARG A 310 1.06 -2.95 23.45
CA ARG A 310 1.32 -1.68 24.15
C ARG A 310 0.20 -1.36 25.14
N ALA A 311 -1.05 -1.40 24.70
CA ALA A 311 -2.21 -1.09 25.54
C ALA A 311 -2.33 -2.04 26.74
N VAL A 312 -2.05 -3.33 26.54
CA VAL A 312 -2.04 -4.34 27.61
C VAL A 312 -0.93 -4.05 28.63
N VAL A 313 0.31 -3.82 28.18
CA VAL A 313 1.42 -3.56 29.10
C VAL A 313 1.22 -2.26 29.87
N GLU A 314 0.81 -1.18 29.19
CA GLU A 314 0.61 0.13 29.83
C GLU A 314 -0.57 0.12 30.83
N THR A 315 -1.64 -0.62 30.55
CA THR A 315 -2.81 -0.69 31.45
C THR A 315 -2.54 -1.53 32.70
N HIS A 316 -1.81 -2.63 32.54
CA HIS A 316 -1.62 -3.61 33.60
C HIS A 316 -0.33 -3.42 34.41
N GLY A 317 0.58 -2.58 33.92
CA GLY A 317 1.87 -2.30 34.54
C GLY A 317 2.96 -3.29 34.11
N GLN A 318 4.19 -2.79 33.97
CA GLN A 318 5.34 -3.58 33.51
C GLN A 318 5.76 -4.67 34.51
N ASP A 319 5.50 -4.44 35.81
CA ASP A 319 5.86 -5.37 36.89
C ASP A 319 4.91 -6.57 37.01
N LYS A 320 3.86 -6.64 36.17
CA LYS A 320 2.88 -7.71 36.27
C LYS A 320 3.49 -9.05 35.84
N GLN A 321 3.33 -10.07 36.70
CA GLN A 321 3.83 -11.42 36.42
C GLN A 321 3.13 -12.09 35.24
N GLU A 322 1.82 -11.87 35.09
CA GLU A 322 1.03 -12.45 34.00
C GLU A 322 0.09 -11.42 33.37
N PHE A 323 0.23 -11.21 32.07
CA PHE A 323 -0.65 -10.34 31.29
C PHE A 323 -1.87 -11.10 30.76
N PRO A 324 -3.03 -10.43 30.58
CA PRO A 324 -4.15 -11.02 29.86
C PRO A 324 -3.77 -11.40 28.43
N VAL A 325 -4.31 -12.53 27.97
CA VAL A 325 -3.99 -13.10 26.66
C VAL A 325 -4.69 -12.32 25.56
N THR A 326 -3.93 -11.69 24.68
CA THR A 326 -4.46 -11.10 23.43
C THR A 326 -4.86 -12.23 22.48
N LYS A 327 -6.01 -12.15 21.82
CA LYS A 327 -6.48 -13.21 20.91
C LYS A 327 -6.52 -12.70 19.48
N VAL A 328 -6.00 -13.52 18.56
CA VAL A 328 -6.09 -13.30 17.12
C VAL A 328 -6.96 -14.41 16.56
N ILE A 329 -8.10 -14.06 15.98
CA ILE A 329 -9.08 -15.00 15.44
C ILE A 329 -9.21 -14.74 13.95
N VAL A 330 -8.94 -15.76 13.13
CA VAL A 330 -9.06 -15.69 11.67
C VAL A 330 -10.27 -16.50 11.25
N ALA A 331 -11.22 -15.83 10.61
CA ALA A 331 -12.43 -16.43 10.07
C ALA A 331 -12.43 -16.38 8.53
N GLU A 332 -12.73 -17.53 7.93
CA GLU A 332 -12.88 -17.69 6.49
C GLU A 332 -14.33 -17.48 6.08
N GLY A 333 -14.60 -16.45 5.28
CA GLY A 333 -15.87 -16.26 4.60
C GLY A 333 -15.81 -16.65 3.11
N LYS A 334 -16.98 -16.61 2.47
CA LYS A 334 -17.10 -16.78 1.01
C LYS A 334 -16.53 -15.57 0.25
N GLU A 335 -16.83 -14.37 0.73
CA GLU A 335 -16.47 -13.10 0.10
C GLU A 335 -15.21 -12.49 0.72
N ASP A 336 -15.09 -12.60 2.05
CA ASP A 336 -14.02 -11.95 2.80
C ASP A 336 -13.30 -12.93 3.74
N ILE A 337 -12.05 -12.61 4.06
CA ILE A 337 -11.32 -13.15 5.21
C ILE A 337 -11.34 -12.07 6.28
N ALA A 338 -11.81 -12.42 7.48
CA ALA A 338 -11.86 -11.50 8.61
C ALA A 338 -10.84 -11.92 9.67
N ILE A 339 -10.00 -10.99 10.10
CA ILE A 339 -9.05 -11.18 11.19
C ILE A 339 -9.46 -10.27 12.33
N LYS A 340 -9.80 -10.86 13.47
CA LYS A 340 -10.12 -10.14 14.70
C LYS A 340 -8.95 -10.20 15.67
N ILE A 341 -8.49 -9.05 16.13
CA ILE A 341 -7.51 -8.93 17.21
C ILE A 341 -8.24 -8.30 18.39
N THR A 342 -8.21 -8.96 19.55
CA THR A 342 -8.89 -8.51 20.76
C THR A 342 -7.91 -8.50 21.93
N ASP A 343 -7.89 -7.39 22.64
CA ASP A 343 -7.06 -7.15 23.82
C ASP A 343 -7.89 -6.74 25.03
N GLU A 344 -7.28 -6.86 26.22
CA GLU A 344 -7.81 -6.33 27.48
C GLU A 344 -6.95 -5.14 27.94
N GLY A 345 -6.60 -4.26 27.00
CA GLY A 345 -5.72 -3.11 27.22
C GLY A 345 -6.44 -1.84 27.70
N GLY A 346 -7.52 -1.98 28.48
CA GLY A 346 -8.23 -0.85 29.09
C GLY A 346 -9.17 -0.07 28.16
N GLY A 347 -9.08 -0.28 26.85
CA GLY A 347 -9.99 0.32 25.87
C GLY A 347 -9.74 1.81 25.60
N ILE A 348 -10.55 2.37 24.70
CA ILE A 348 -10.44 3.74 24.18
C ILE A 348 -11.77 4.45 24.45
N PRO A 349 -11.74 5.64 25.08
CA PRO A 349 -12.94 6.44 25.30
C PRO A 349 -13.66 6.77 24.00
N ARG A 350 -15.01 6.78 24.02
CA ARG A 350 -15.83 7.02 22.81
C ARG A 350 -15.51 8.35 22.11
N SER A 351 -15.12 9.37 22.86
CA SER A 351 -14.72 10.68 22.33
C SER A 351 -13.39 10.63 21.55
N ALA A 352 -12.52 9.67 21.84
CA ALA A 352 -11.22 9.51 21.21
C ALA A 352 -11.24 8.58 19.98
N ILE A 353 -12.30 7.77 19.80
CA ILE A 353 -12.42 6.81 18.68
C ILE A 353 -12.27 7.48 17.30
N PRO A 354 -12.87 8.65 17.00
CA PRO A 354 -12.65 9.30 15.71
C PRO A 354 -11.20 9.76 15.52
N LEU A 355 -10.51 10.09 16.63
CA LEU A 355 -9.17 10.68 16.61
C LEU A 355 -8.08 9.64 16.29
N VAL A 356 -8.27 8.36 16.64
CA VAL A 356 -7.27 7.30 16.38
C VAL A 356 -7.00 7.07 14.89
N TRP A 357 -7.92 7.52 14.03
CA TRP A 357 -7.78 7.47 12.57
C TRP A 357 -7.06 8.70 12.00
N THR A 358 -6.75 9.69 12.82
CA THR A 358 -6.17 10.94 12.37
C THR A 358 -4.66 10.93 12.51
N TYR A 359 -3.96 11.46 11.49
CA TYR A 359 -2.50 11.44 11.43
C TYR A 359 -1.78 12.38 12.41
N MET A 360 -2.51 13.30 13.06
CA MET A 360 -1.94 14.24 14.03
C MET A 360 -2.20 13.83 15.49
N TYR A 361 -2.97 12.75 15.70
CA TYR A 361 -3.27 12.20 17.02
C TYR A 361 -2.29 11.09 17.37
N THR A 362 -1.63 11.22 18.51
CA THR A 362 -0.79 10.18 19.10
C THR A 362 -0.94 10.22 20.61
N THR A 363 -0.97 9.06 21.24
CA THR A 363 -0.99 8.88 22.70
C THR A 363 0.41 8.87 23.31
N VAL A 364 1.42 9.33 22.55
CA VAL A 364 2.82 9.38 22.98
C VAL A 364 3.21 10.83 23.24
N ASP A 365 3.58 11.15 24.48
CA ASP A 365 3.92 12.53 24.90
C ASP A 365 5.23 13.05 24.28
N ARG A 366 6.15 12.15 23.89
CA ARG A 366 7.40 12.48 23.20
C ARG A 366 7.59 11.58 21.98
N THR A 367 7.42 12.14 20.78
CA THR A 367 7.82 11.45 19.55
C THR A 367 9.33 11.19 19.61
N PRO A 368 9.79 9.94 19.44
CA PRO A 368 11.22 9.64 19.46
C PRO A 368 11.93 10.46 18.38
N ASN A 369 13.09 11.04 18.72
CA ASN A 369 13.94 11.68 17.72
C ASN A 369 14.37 10.60 16.73
N LEU A 370 13.97 10.77 15.46
CA LEU A 370 14.49 9.96 14.37
C LEU A 370 15.98 10.27 14.24
N ASP A 371 16.83 9.32 14.61
CA ASP A 371 18.25 9.40 14.29
C ASP A 371 18.41 9.59 12.76
N PRO A 372 19.17 10.58 12.28
CA PRO A 372 19.43 10.74 10.85
C PRO A 372 20.08 9.52 10.19
N ASP A 373 20.77 8.66 10.95
CA ASP A 373 21.40 7.42 10.47
C ASP A 373 20.48 6.18 10.58
N PHE A 374 19.18 6.37 10.86
CA PHE A 374 18.21 5.29 10.89
C PHE A 374 17.98 4.72 9.49
N ASP A 375 18.69 3.65 9.16
CA ASP A 375 18.54 2.93 7.90
C ASP A 375 17.18 2.20 7.91
N LYS A 376 16.19 2.79 7.23
CA LYS A 376 14.77 2.41 7.20
C LYS A 376 14.47 1.22 6.28
N SER A 377 15.38 0.25 6.19
CA SER A 377 15.16 -0.91 5.33
C SER A 377 14.48 -2.07 6.06
N ASP A 378 14.82 -2.43 7.29
CA ASP A 378 14.13 -3.52 8.01
C ASP A 378 14.32 -3.46 9.55
N PHE A 379 13.26 -3.80 10.27
CA PHE A 379 13.24 -4.38 11.64
C PHE A 379 13.50 -3.54 12.91
N LYS A 380 13.68 -2.22 12.88
CA LYS A 380 13.67 -1.40 14.13
C LYS A 380 12.56 -0.35 14.12
N ALA A 381 11.31 -0.74 13.91
CA ALA A 381 10.20 0.20 14.14
C ALA A 381 10.02 0.38 15.67
N PRO A 382 10.05 1.60 16.22
CA PRO A 382 9.81 1.81 17.65
C PRO A 382 8.40 1.35 18.04
N MET A 383 8.25 0.84 19.27
CA MET A 383 6.99 0.32 19.83
C MET A 383 5.84 1.34 19.71
N ALA A 384 6.16 2.63 19.87
CA ALA A 384 5.24 3.73 19.62
C ALA A 384 5.91 4.79 18.73
N GLY A 385 5.14 5.37 17.81
CA GLY A 385 5.65 6.27 16.79
C GLY A 385 4.77 7.50 16.57
N PHE A 386 4.71 7.98 15.33
CA PHE A 386 4.02 9.21 14.95
C PHE A 386 2.48 9.17 15.00
N GLY A 387 1.87 8.04 15.36
CA GLY A 387 0.41 7.85 15.27
C GLY A 387 -0.09 7.44 13.87
N TYR A 388 0.81 7.00 12.98
CA TYR A 388 0.48 6.69 11.58
C TYR A 388 0.09 5.22 11.35
N GLY A 389 0.31 4.34 12.33
CA GLY A 389 0.11 2.89 12.19
C GLY A 389 -1.33 2.53 11.78
N LEU A 390 -2.31 2.80 12.64
CA LEU A 390 -3.72 2.45 12.36
C LEU A 390 -4.28 3.10 11.07
N PRO A 391 -4.09 4.40 10.82
CA PRO A 391 -4.56 5.01 9.56
C PRO A 391 -3.93 4.36 8.33
N ILE A 392 -2.62 4.10 8.33
CA ILE A 392 -1.94 3.46 7.19
C ILE A 392 -2.36 2.00 7.02
N SER A 393 -2.48 1.23 8.10
CA SER A 393 -2.99 -0.15 8.03
C SER A 393 -4.39 -0.20 7.42
N ARG A 394 -5.24 0.78 7.74
CA ARG A 394 -6.57 0.92 7.12
C ARG A 394 -6.49 1.20 5.62
N LEU A 395 -5.57 2.05 5.17
CA LEU A 395 -5.36 2.29 3.74
C LEU A 395 -4.86 1.03 3.02
N TYR A 396 -3.95 0.25 3.62
CA TYR A 396 -3.52 -1.03 3.05
C TYR A 396 -4.68 -2.02 2.90
N ALA A 397 -5.59 -2.09 3.87
CA ALA A 397 -6.78 -2.94 3.77
C ALA A 397 -7.69 -2.47 2.62
N ARG A 398 -7.98 -1.17 2.57
CA ARG A 398 -8.85 -0.55 1.55
C ARG A 398 -8.29 -0.62 0.13
N TYR A 399 -6.97 -0.65 -0.03
CA TYR A 399 -6.33 -0.67 -1.33
C TYR A 399 -6.77 -1.86 -2.21
N PHE A 400 -7.15 -3.00 -1.62
CA PHE A 400 -7.72 -4.14 -2.34
C PHE A 400 -9.18 -4.45 -1.97
N GLY A 401 -9.93 -3.42 -1.54
CA GLY A 401 -11.35 -3.56 -1.21
C GLY A 401 -11.63 -4.19 0.15
N GLY A 402 -10.65 -4.24 1.05
CA GLY A 402 -10.88 -4.55 2.46
C GLY A 402 -11.26 -3.31 3.28
N ASP A 403 -11.29 -3.47 4.60
CA ASP A 403 -11.37 -2.34 5.54
C ASP A 403 -10.78 -2.74 6.89
N LEU A 404 -10.42 -1.74 7.70
CA LEU A 404 -10.00 -1.93 9.08
C LEU A 404 -10.94 -1.14 9.97
N LYS A 405 -11.63 -1.85 10.87
CA LYS A 405 -12.59 -1.29 11.83
C LYS A 405 -12.12 -1.54 13.26
N LEU A 406 -12.53 -0.68 14.17
CA LEU A 406 -12.16 -0.75 15.58
C LEU A 406 -13.42 -0.53 16.43
N ILE A 407 -13.62 -1.39 17.41
CA ILE A 407 -14.67 -1.29 18.42
C ILE A 407 -13.98 -1.39 19.77
N SER A 408 -14.17 -0.40 20.63
CA SER A 408 -13.50 -0.37 21.93
C SER A 408 -14.50 -0.22 23.06
N MET A 409 -14.20 -0.88 24.18
CA MET A 409 -14.94 -0.79 25.43
C MET A 409 -14.03 -0.17 26.49
N GLU A 410 -14.23 1.13 26.74
CA GLU A 410 -13.51 1.89 27.77
C GLU A 410 -13.63 1.20 29.14
N GLY A 411 -12.50 0.99 29.81
CA GLY A 411 -12.38 0.24 31.06
C GLY A 411 -12.16 -1.27 30.89
N TYR A 412 -12.18 -1.81 29.66
CA TYR A 412 -11.96 -3.23 29.41
C TYR A 412 -10.90 -3.48 28.34
N GLY A 413 -11.16 -3.14 27.08
CA GLY A 413 -10.33 -3.60 25.98
C GLY A 413 -10.80 -3.16 24.60
N THR A 414 -10.05 -3.53 23.57
CA THR A 414 -10.33 -3.16 22.18
C THR A 414 -10.38 -4.37 21.25
N ASP A 415 -11.35 -4.35 20.34
CA ASP A 415 -11.46 -5.27 19.21
C ASP A 415 -11.14 -4.53 17.90
N VAL A 416 -10.15 -5.04 17.15
CA VAL A 416 -9.82 -4.62 15.79
C VAL A 416 -10.27 -5.69 14.80
N TYR A 417 -11.01 -5.27 13.77
CA TYR A 417 -11.50 -6.13 12.68
C TYR A 417 -10.83 -5.71 11.38
N LEU A 418 -9.99 -6.59 10.84
CA LEU A 418 -9.39 -6.46 9.52
C LEU A 418 -10.15 -7.35 8.53
N HIS A 419 -10.82 -6.73 7.57
CA HIS A 419 -11.52 -7.41 6.48
C HIS A 419 -10.65 -7.37 5.23
N LEU A 420 -10.40 -8.53 4.63
CA LEU A 420 -9.65 -8.69 3.39
C LEU A 420 -10.56 -9.29 2.34
N ASN A 421 -10.63 -8.64 1.19
CA ASN A 421 -11.42 -9.13 0.08
C ASN A 421 -10.78 -10.39 -0.51
N ARG A 422 -11.54 -11.48 -0.58
CA ARG A 422 -11.09 -12.74 -1.19
C ARG A 422 -11.16 -12.66 -2.72
N LEU A 423 -12.10 -11.89 -3.25
CA LEU A 423 -12.30 -11.70 -4.67
C LEU A 423 -11.23 -10.73 -5.17
N SER A 424 -10.12 -11.28 -5.67
CA SER A 424 -9.01 -10.53 -6.31
C SER A 424 -9.39 -9.69 -7.54
N SER A 425 -10.69 -9.58 -7.84
CA SER A 425 -11.28 -8.76 -8.90
C SER A 425 -11.35 -7.28 -8.56
N SER A 426 -11.30 -6.87 -7.29
CA SER A 426 -11.36 -5.45 -6.95
C SER A 426 -10.11 -4.71 -7.43
N SER A 427 -10.33 -3.71 -8.27
CA SER A 427 -9.30 -2.75 -8.70
C SER A 427 -8.90 -1.83 -7.55
N GLU A 428 -7.65 -1.35 -7.56
CA GLU A 428 -7.21 -0.35 -6.59
C GLU A 428 -8.11 0.91 -6.65
N PRO A 429 -8.37 1.58 -5.51
CA PRO A 429 -9.10 2.84 -5.51
C PRO A 429 -8.25 3.91 -6.18
N LEU A 430 -8.73 4.41 -7.33
CA LEU A 430 -8.15 5.57 -7.99
C LEU A 430 -8.58 6.85 -7.28
N GLN A 431 -7.63 7.78 -7.15
CA GLN A 431 -7.82 9.07 -6.49
C GLN A 431 -7.37 10.19 -7.40
#